data_AF-A0A417YPM1-F1
#
_entry.id   AF-A0A417YPM1-F1
#
_cell.length_a   1.000
_cell.length_b   1.000
_cell.length_c   1.000
_cell.angle_alpha   90.00
_cell.angle_beta   90.00
_cell.angle_gamma   90.00
#
_symmetry.space_group_name_H-M   'P 1'
#
loop_
_entity.id
_entity.type
_entity.pdbx_description
1 polymer ?
#
loop_
_entity_poly.entity_id
_entity_poly.type
_entity_poly.pdbx_seq_one_letter_code
_entity_poly.pdbx_strand_id
1 'polypeptide(L)'
;MYESTKNTIHQLIDIYWSDIKNTQVIEETLCAASHLIIPSSIQRFVDSMERLISAENKFSPFLIIEPYGEALEQLEPFYFAAKRRGFYQEELN
;
A
#
# COMPACT_ATOMS: atom_id res chain seq x y z
N MET A 1 3.08 -15.46 -15.10
CA MET A 1 3.95 -14.50 -14.39
C MET A 1 3.31 -13.12 -14.29
N TYR A 2 2.84 -12.52 -15.39
CA TYR A 2 2.14 -11.22 -15.38
C TYR A 2 0.88 -11.16 -14.49
N GLU A 3 0.03 -12.19 -14.50
CA GLU A 3 -1.16 -12.24 -13.64
C GLU A 3 -0.82 -12.26 -12.15
N SER A 4 0.29 -12.91 -11.77
CA SER A 4 0.75 -12.96 -10.38
C SER A 4 1.15 -11.58 -9.87
N THR A 5 1.89 -10.81 -10.69
CA THR A 5 2.30 -9.44 -10.32
C THR A 5 1.09 -8.52 -10.20
N LYS A 6 0.14 -8.62 -11.13
CA LYS A 6 -1.09 -7.81 -11.09
C LYS A 6 -1.92 -8.08 -9.83
N ASN A 7 -2.11 -9.36 -9.49
CA ASN A 7 -2.83 -9.74 -8.27
C ASN A 7 -2.13 -9.24 -7.01
N THR A 8 -0.79 -9.27 -6.95
CA THR A 8 -0.04 -8.65 -5.86
C THR A 8 -0.37 -7.16 -5.75
N ILE A 9 -0.27 -6.40 -6.85
CA ILE A 9 -0.52 -4.95 -6.83
C ILE A 9 -1.96 -4.64 -6.41
N HIS A 10 -2.95 -5.39 -6.89
CA HIS A 10 -4.34 -5.19 -6.45
C HIS A 10 -4.52 -5.40 -4.95
N GLN A 11 -3.91 -6.45 -4.37
CA GLN A 11 -3.98 -6.69 -2.92
C GLN A 11 -3.35 -5.53 -2.12
N LEU A 12 -2.22 -5.00 -2.60
CA LEU A 12 -1.58 -3.85 -1.97
C LEU A 12 -2.43 -2.57 -2.08
N ILE A 13 -3.11 -2.37 -3.21
CA ILE A 13 -4.06 -1.26 -3.39
C ILE A 13 -5.28 -1.42 -2.48
N ASP A 14 -5.77 -2.64 -2.31
CA ASP A 14 -6.89 -2.94 -1.41
C ASP A 14 -6.54 -2.61 0.04
N ILE A 15 -5.32 -2.96 0.48
CA ILE A 15 -4.80 -2.57 1.79
C ILE A 15 -4.69 -1.05 1.89
N TYR A 16 -4.11 -0.38 0.88
CA TYR A 16 -3.93 1.07 0.88
C TYR A 16 -5.24 1.86 1.02
N TRP A 17 -6.31 1.42 0.34
CA TRP A 17 -7.64 2.04 0.39
C TRP A 17 -8.60 1.38 1.40
N SER A 18 -8.08 0.59 2.34
CA SER A 18 -8.92 0.02 3.40
C SER A 18 -9.23 1.06 4.48
N ASP A 19 -10.39 0.91 5.15
CA ASP A 19 -10.82 1.78 6.24
C ASP A 19 -10.05 1.50 7.54
N ILE A 20 -8.74 1.77 7.50
CA ILE A 20 -7.80 1.60 8.61
C ILE A 20 -6.82 2.78 8.67
N LYS A 21 -6.15 2.95 9.81
CA LYS A 21 -5.17 4.04 9.98
C LYS A 21 -3.92 3.80 9.13
N ASN A 22 -3.23 4.87 8.74
CA ASN A 22 -1.95 4.80 8.03
C ASN A 22 -0.91 3.86 8.67
N THR A 23 -0.84 3.78 10.01
CA THR A 23 0.06 2.82 10.69
C THR A 23 -0.35 1.37 10.43
N GLN A 24 -1.66 1.09 10.39
CA GLN A 24 -2.18 -0.24 10.10
C GLN A 24 -2.01 -0.59 8.62
N VAL A 25 -2.12 0.38 7.70
CA VAL A 25 -1.76 0.17 6.28
C VAL A 25 -0.32 -0.34 6.15
N ILE A 26 0.62 0.22 6.92
CA ILE A 26 2.02 -0.24 6.95
C ILE A 26 2.08 -1.68 7.47
N GLU A 27 1.48 -1.98 8.62
CA GLU A 27 1.50 -3.32 9.24
C GLU A 27 0.90 -4.40 8.30
N GLU A 28 -0.26 -4.12 7.71
CA GLU A 28 -0.94 -5.02 6.76
C GLU A 28 -0.13 -5.19 5.47
N THR A 29 0.48 -4.12 4.96
CA THR A 29 1.36 -4.18 3.78
C THR A 29 2.58 -5.07 4.04
N LEU A 30 3.20 -4.95 5.21
CA LEU A 30 4.34 -5.79 5.60
C LEU A 30 3.92 -7.26 5.78
N CYS A 31 2.76 -7.50 6.39
CA CYS A 31 2.18 -8.83 6.53
C CYS A 31 1.97 -9.48 5.14
N ALA A 32 1.32 -8.77 4.23
CA ALA A 32 1.10 -9.22 2.85
C ALA A 32 2.42 -9.46 2.10
N ALA A 33 3.40 -8.56 2.25
CA ALA A 33 4.71 -8.67 1.60
C ALA A 33 5.49 -9.92 2.04
N SER A 34 5.25 -10.46 3.23
CA SER A 34 5.90 -11.70 3.69
C SER A 34 5.44 -12.97 2.94
N HIS A 35 4.34 -12.88 2.17
CA HIS A 35 3.74 -13.99 1.46
C HIS A 35 3.56 -13.75 -0.05
N LEU A 36 3.82 -12.53 -0.52
CA LEU A 36 3.65 -12.12 -1.91
C LEU A 36 4.98 -11.89 -2.61
N ILE A 37 5.01 -12.07 -3.93
CA ILE A 37 6.13 -11.64 -4.76
C ILE A 37 5.96 -10.16 -5.04
N ILE A 38 6.72 -9.32 -4.31
CA ILE A 38 6.67 -7.87 -4.42
C ILE A 38 7.49 -7.39 -5.64
N PRO A 39 6.94 -6.53 -6.51
CA PRO A 39 7.70 -5.92 -7.59
C PRO A 39 8.82 -5.01 -7.06
N SER A 40 9.95 -4.98 -7.76
CA SER A 40 11.11 -4.20 -7.36
C SER A 40 10.83 -2.70 -7.18
N SER A 41 9.89 -2.14 -7.95
CA SER A 41 9.42 -0.75 -7.82
C SER A 41 8.73 -0.47 -6.47
N ILE A 42 8.14 -1.50 -5.86
CA ILE A 42 7.43 -1.43 -4.58
C ILE A 42 8.34 -1.84 -3.41
N GLN A 43 9.27 -2.77 -3.63
CA GLN A 43 10.14 -3.32 -2.58
C GLN A 43 10.83 -2.23 -1.73
N ARG A 44 11.30 -1.14 -2.36
CA ARG A 44 11.93 -0.02 -1.64
C ARG A 44 11.04 0.61 -0.56
N PHE A 45 9.72 0.61 -0.77
CA PHE A 45 8.76 1.14 0.19
C PHE A 45 8.54 0.16 1.33
N VAL A 46 8.43 -1.14 1.02
CA VAL A 46 8.34 -2.22 2.02
C VAL A 46 9.56 -2.17 2.96
N ASP A 47 10.77 -2.07 2.41
CA ASP A 47 11.99 -1.97 3.23
C ASP A 47 11.99 -0.71 4.12
N SER A 48 11.43 0.39 3.62
CA SER A 48 11.31 1.65 4.37
C SER A 48 10.27 1.54 5.49
N MET A 49 9.16 0.85 5.23
CA MET A 49 8.11 0.53 6.20
C MET A 49 8.64 -0.34 7.34
N GLU A 50 9.40 -1.40 7.03
CA GLU A 50 10.03 -2.26 8.05
C GLU A 50 10.96 -1.47 8.97
N ARG A 51 11.77 -0.57 8.40
CA ARG A 51 12.66 0.31 9.17
C ARG A 51 11.89 1.28 10.04
N LEU A 52 10.76 1.81 9.55
CA LEU A 52 9.92 2.75 10.30
C LEU A 52 9.30 2.07 11.54
N ILE A 53 8.80 0.85 11.40
CA ILE A 53 8.26 0.09 12.55
C ILE A 53 9.38 -0.31 13.52
N SER A 54 10.54 -0.72 13.01
CA SER A 54 11.67 -1.17 13.83
C SER A 54 12.35 -0.03 14.59
N ALA A 55 12.32 1.19 14.06
CA ALA A 55 12.89 2.37 14.70
C ALA A 55 11.84 3.05 15.57
N GLU A 56 11.64 2.57 16.81
CA GLU A 56 10.74 3.11 17.87
C GLU A 56 10.32 4.59 17.70
N ASN A 57 9.35 4.80 16.81
CA ASN A 57 8.62 6.03 16.47
C ASN A 57 9.35 7.39 16.60
N LYS A 58 10.08 7.79 15.54
CA LYS A 58 10.40 9.22 15.30
C LYS A 58 9.89 9.80 13.98
N PHE A 59 9.36 8.97 13.07
CA PHE A 59 8.95 9.41 11.74
C PHE A 59 7.45 9.25 11.52
N SER A 60 6.83 10.25 10.89
CA SER A 60 5.42 10.18 10.51
C SER A 60 5.20 9.11 9.44
N PRO A 61 4.27 8.15 9.61
CA PRO A 61 3.90 7.15 8.61
C PRO A 61 3.57 7.75 7.24
N PHE A 62 3.05 8.99 7.25
CA PHE A 62 2.66 9.73 6.05
C PHE A 62 3.80 9.91 5.04
N LEU A 63 5.04 10.06 5.52
CA LEU A 63 6.23 10.25 4.67
C LEU A 63 6.53 9.03 3.79
N ILE A 64 5.98 7.86 4.13
CA ILE A 64 6.12 6.63 3.35
C ILE A 64 4.83 6.31 2.61
N ILE A 65 3.67 6.52 3.24
CA ILE A 65 2.37 6.17 2.67
C ILE A 65 2.05 6.94 1.40
N GLU A 66 2.25 8.27 1.36
CA GLU A 66 1.96 9.05 0.14
C GLU A 66 2.76 8.56 -1.10
N PRO A 67 4.10 8.51 -1.07
CA PRO A 67 4.86 8.09 -2.23
C PRO A 67 4.67 6.59 -2.55
N TYR A 68 4.30 5.78 -1.56
CA TYR A 68 3.87 4.40 -1.77
C TYR A 68 2.56 4.33 -2.56
N GLY A 69 1.56 5.13 -2.19
CA GLY A 69 0.28 5.25 -2.90
C GLY A 69 0.46 5.70 -4.35
N GLU A 70 1.30 6.71 -4.60
CA GLU A 70 1.63 7.17 -5.95
C GLU A 70 2.27 6.06 -6.80
N ALA A 71 3.16 5.26 -6.21
CA ALA A 71 3.80 4.16 -6.92
C ALA A 71 2.79 3.05 -7.27
N LEU A 72 1.82 2.78 -6.39
CA LEU A 72 0.74 1.85 -6.69
C LEU A 72 -0.19 2.37 -7.80
N GLU A 73 -0.54 3.66 -7.78
CA GLU A 73 -1.36 4.30 -8.83
C GLU A 73 -0.66 4.25 -10.20
N GLN A 74 0.67 4.40 -10.26
CA GLN A 74 1.42 4.27 -11.51
C GLN A 74 1.39 2.85 -12.09
N LEU A 75 1.34 1.82 -11.24
CA LEU A 75 1.34 0.42 -11.67
C LEU A 75 -0.04 -0.05 -12.14
N GLU A 76 -1.11 0.29 -11.42
CA GLU A 76 -2.49 -0.11 -11.76
C GLU A 76 -3.47 1.09 -11.61
N PRO A 77 -3.39 2.09 -12.52
CA PRO A 77 -4.09 3.37 -12.37
C PRO A 77 -5.62 3.24 -12.36
N PHE A 78 -6.16 2.35 -13.20
CA PHE A 78 -7.61 2.16 -13.29
C PHE A 78 -8.19 1.50 -12.04
N TYR A 79 -7.49 0.51 -11.48
CA TYR A 79 -7.93 -0.17 -10.27
C TYR A 79 -7.81 0.76 -9.05
N PHE A 80 -6.70 1.47 -8.94
CA PHE A 80 -6.47 2.46 -7.89
C PHE A 80 -7.56 3.55 -7.89
N ALA A 81 -7.87 4.12 -9.06
CA ALA A 81 -8.91 5.15 -9.19
C ALA A 81 -10.31 4.62 -8.81
N ALA A 82 -10.61 3.36 -9.11
CA ALA A 82 -11.87 2.72 -8.72
C ALA A 82 -11.98 2.57 -7.19
N LYS A 83 -10.90 2.12 -6.52
CA LYS A 83 -10.85 1.98 -5.06
C LYS A 83 -10.94 3.32 -4.35
N ARG A 84 -10.17 4.32 -4.81
CA ARG A 84 -10.26 5.72 -4.34
C ARG A 84 -11.69 6.25 -4.39
N ARG A 85 -12.40 6.01 -5.51
CA ARG A 85 -13.79 6.46 -5.66
C ARG A 85 -14.73 5.76 -4.67
N GLY A 86 -14.58 4.45 -4.50
CA GLY A 86 -15.39 3.67 -3.56
C GLY A 86 -15.22 4.18 -2.13
N PHE A 87 -13.97 4.33 -1.68
CA PHE A 87 -13.63 4.83 -0.36
C PHE A 87 -14.31 6.17 -0.04
N TYR A 88 -14.17 7.17 -0.91
CA TYR A 88 -14.80 8.49 -0.70
C TYR A 88 -16.32 8.48 -0.83
N GLN A 89 -16.92 7.52 -1.54
CA GLN A 89 -18.38 7.37 -1.59
C GLN A 89 -18.92 6.77 -0.29
N GLU A 90 -18.17 5.89 0.37
CA GLU A 90 -18.53 5.32 1.66
C GLU A 90 -18.45 6.37 2.78
N GLU A 91 -17.46 7.26 2.76
CA GLU A 91 -17.35 8.36 3.75
C GLU A 91 -18.49 9.40 3.69
N LEU A 92 -19.22 9.48 2.57
CA LEU A 92 -20.32 10.43 2.38
C LEU A 92 -21.69 9.88 2.80
N ASN A 93 -21.80 8.59 3.14
CA ASN A 93 -23.04 7.90 3.52
C ASN A 93 -23.08 7.59 5.02
#